data_AF-A0A0C3BXD8-F1
#
_entry.id   AF-A0A0C3BXD8-F1
#
_cell.length_a   1.000
_cell.length_b   1.000
_cell.length_c   1.000
_cell.angle_alpha   90.00
_cell.angle_beta   90.00
_cell.angle_gamma   90.00
#
_symmetry.space_group_name_H-M   'P 1'
#
loop_
_entity.id
_entity.type
_entity.pdbx_description
1 polymer ?
#
loop_
_entity_poly.entity_id
_entity_poly.type
_entity_poly.pdbx_seq_one_letter_code
_entity_poly.pdbx_strand_id
1 'polypeptide(L)'
;MVNNVVVDDTDTQYIAYSGASDWTLLTGSSRQWESTVHSTKTYGAEAAFQFLGLCDYPCWSGFIIYDTIPAGSGTVFVDITIDGGSPTRVTRTSGSDNVYNDVLYQSPLLATDSSHTVIMTNRG
;
A
#
# COMPACT_ATOMS: atom_id res chain seq x y z
N MET A 1 4.56 -21.26 11.72
CA MET A 1 4.89 -19.87 12.12
C MET A 1 4.36 -18.97 11.02
N VAL A 2 3.67 -17.88 11.35
CA VAL A 2 3.27 -16.89 10.32
C VAL A 2 4.52 -16.07 10.00
N ASN A 3 5.01 -16.16 8.77
CA ASN A 3 6.17 -15.38 8.33
C ASN A 3 5.67 -14.05 7.75
N ASN A 4 5.62 -13.01 8.58
CA ASN A 4 5.27 -11.67 8.13
C ASN A 4 6.52 -10.99 7.57
N VAL A 5 6.48 -10.62 6.31
CA VAL A 5 7.50 -9.77 5.69
C VAL A 5 6.98 -8.33 5.72
N VAL A 6 7.74 -7.44 6.34
CA VAL A 6 7.49 -6.00 6.28
C VAL A 6 8.30 -5.45 5.12
N VAL A 7 7.64 -4.74 4.21
CA VAL A 7 8.25 -4.12 3.04
C VAL A 7 8.18 -2.62 3.23
N ASP A 8 9.33 -1.95 3.24
CA ASP A 8 9.40 -0.51 3.23
C ASP A 8 9.07 0.04 1.85
N ASP A 9 8.49 1.23 1.81
CA ASP A 9 8.06 1.88 0.58
C ASP A 9 9.24 2.36 -0.29
N THR A 10 10.46 2.41 0.26
CA THR A 10 11.70 2.62 -0.50
C THR A 10 12.31 1.34 -1.06
N ASP A 11 11.76 0.17 -0.74
CA ASP A 11 12.25 -1.11 -1.25
C ASP A 11 11.83 -1.32 -2.71
N THR A 12 12.59 -0.69 -3.60
CA THR A 12 12.42 -0.76 -5.06
C THR A 12 12.58 -2.16 -5.65
N GLN A 13 13.04 -3.15 -4.86
CA GLN A 13 13.03 -4.54 -5.28
C GLN A 13 11.62 -5.13 -5.25
N TYR A 14 10.74 -4.64 -4.36
CA TYR A 14 9.39 -5.15 -4.19
C TYR A 14 8.30 -4.20 -4.65
N ILE A 15 8.53 -2.89 -4.57
CA ILE A 15 7.54 -1.87 -4.93
C ILE A 15 8.01 -1.04 -6.12
N ALA A 16 7.13 -0.92 -7.12
CA ALA A 16 7.32 -0.08 -8.29
C ALA A 16 6.31 1.07 -8.27
N TYR A 17 6.79 2.29 -8.43
CA TYR A 17 5.96 3.50 -8.54
C TYR A 17 5.90 3.97 -9.99
N SER A 18 4.70 4.34 -10.47
CA SER A 18 4.53 4.92 -11.81
C SER A 18 5.16 6.30 -11.85
N GLY A 19 5.99 6.60 -12.85
CA GLY A 19 6.47 7.96 -13.13
C GLY A 19 7.28 8.57 -11.97
N ALA A 20 8.60 8.71 -12.14
CA ALA A 20 9.46 9.28 -11.09
C ALA A 20 9.07 10.70 -10.64
N SER A 21 8.30 11.44 -11.44
CA SER A 21 7.77 12.77 -11.11
C SER A 21 6.43 12.75 -10.37
N ASP A 22 5.72 11.61 -10.35
CA ASP A 22 4.39 11.52 -9.77
C ASP A 22 4.44 11.24 -8.27
N TRP A 23 5.55 10.69 -7.79
CA TRP A 23 5.76 10.34 -6.40
C TRP A 23 6.90 11.13 -5.79
N THR A 24 6.69 11.60 -4.56
CA THR A 24 7.70 12.26 -3.75
C THR A 24 7.98 11.41 -2.53
N LEU A 25 9.23 11.00 -2.35
CA LEU A 25 9.68 10.40 -1.10
C LEU A 25 9.75 11.48 -0.01
N LEU A 26 9.00 11.28 1.06
CA LEU A 26 9.04 12.06 2.28
C LEU A 26 9.85 11.29 3.32
N THR A 27 10.82 11.97 3.94
CA THR A 27 11.68 11.38 4.98
C THR A 27 11.59 12.18 6.27
N GLY A 28 11.84 11.52 7.41
CA GLY A 28 12.15 12.20 8.67
C GLY A 28 11.13 12.05 9.80
N SER A 29 10.10 11.21 9.65
CA SER A 29 9.23 10.84 10.77
C SER A 29 9.65 9.51 11.37
N SER A 30 10.14 9.50 12.62
CA SER A 30 10.48 8.24 13.33
C SER A 30 9.26 7.35 13.64
N ARG A 31 8.06 7.77 13.24
CA ARG A 31 6.80 7.02 13.41
C ARG A 31 6.39 6.24 12.16
N GLN A 32 7.00 6.56 11.02
CA GLN A 32 6.87 5.80 9.77
C GLN A 32 7.92 4.68 9.77
N TRP A 33 7.61 3.55 9.13
CA TRP A 33 8.60 2.49 8.96
C TRP A 33 9.83 3.06 8.23
N GLU A 34 11.02 2.73 8.72
CA GLU A 34 12.32 3.29 8.28
C GLU A 34 12.39 4.82 8.10
N SER A 35 11.44 5.56 8.69
CA SER A 35 11.26 7.00 8.54
C SER A 35 11.00 7.49 7.10
N THR A 36 10.33 6.67 6.29
CA THR A 36 10.07 6.90 4.85
C THR A 36 8.59 6.71 4.49
N VAL A 37 8.06 7.58 3.61
CA VAL A 37 6.75 7.45 2.93
C VAL A 37 6.78 8.14 1.56
N HIS A 38 6.28 7.48 0.51
CA HIS A 38 6.02 8.01 -0.81
C HIS A 38 4.62 8.59 -0.85
N SER A 39 4.54 9.83 -1.32
CA SER A 39 3.30 10.57 -1.44
C SER A 39 3.09 11.02 -2.88
N THR A 40 1.85 11.02 -3.34
CA THR A 40 1.46 11.55 -4.64
C THR A 40 0.20 12.39 -4.53
N LYS A 41 0.07 13.40 -5.40
CA LYS A 41 -1.17 14.12 -5.69
C LYS A 41 -1.62 13.92 -7.14
N THR A 42 -0.86 13.15 -7.92
CA THR A 42 -1.13 12.94 -9.33
C THR A 42 -2.26 11.92 -9.46
N TYR A 43 -3.40 12.34 -10.00
CA TYR A 43 -4.51 11.45 -10.29
C TYR A 43 -4.06 10.37 -11.28
N GLY A 44 -4.34 9.11 -10.96
CA GLY A 44 -3.95 7.96 -11.76
C GLY A 44 -2.54 7.46 -11.52
N ALA A 45 -1.76 8.09 -10.62
CA ALA A 45 -0.46 7.53 -10.22
C ALA A 45 -0.65 6.19 -9.51
N GLU A 46 0.24 5.24 -9.80
CA GLU A 46 0.18 3.87 -9.34
C GLU A 46 1.39 3.50 -8.49
N ALA A 47 1.16 2.66 -7.48
CA ALA A 47 2.18 1.88 -6.81
C ALA A 47 1.81 0.41 -6.93
N ALA A 48 2.75 -0.44 -7.33
CA ALA A 48 2.52 -1.84 -7.58
C ALA A 48 3.55 -2.70 -6.85
N PHE A 49 3.11 -3.83 -6.32
CA PHE A 49 4.00 -4.86 -5.80
C PHE A 49 3.51 -6.24 -6.20
N GLN A 50 4.44 -7.18 -6.21
CA GLN A 50 4.16 -8.59 -6.47
C GLN A 50 4.68 -9.42 -5.31
N PHE A 51 3.91 -10.44 -4.94
CA PHE A 51 4.35 -11.40 -3.94
C PHE A 51 3.87 -12.80 -4.30
N LEU A 52 4.66 -13.79 -3.91
CA LEU A 52 4.25 -15.18 -3.98
C LEU A 52 3.49 -15.52 -2.70
N GLY A 53 2.26 -15.99 -2.83
CA GLY A 53 1.46 -16.45 -1.70
C GLY A 53 2.03 -17.74 -1.12
N LEU A 54 3.10 -17.66 -0.33
CA LEU A 54 3.76 -18.83 0.24
C LEU A 54 3.02 -19.32 1.48
N CYS A 55 2.69 -20.61 1.51
CA CYS A 55 2.15 -21.24 2.69
C CYS A 55 2.57 -22.70 2.82
N ASP A 56 3.06 -23.07 4.00
CA ASP A 56 3.08 -24.46 4.45
C ASP A 56 1.72 -24.79 5.10
N TYR A 57 0.94 -25.65 4.44
CA TYR A 57 -0.46 -25.98 4.76
C TYR A 57 -0.74 -26.28 6.25
N PRO A 58 -1.88 -25.83 6.83
CA PRO A 58 -2.92 -24.96 6.26
C PRO A 58 -2.69 -23.50 6.67
N CYS A 59 -2.50 -22.62 5.69
CA CYS A 59 -2.50 -21.18 5.88
C CYS A 59 -2.96 -20.47 4.61
N TRP A 60 -3.36 -19.24 4.82
CA TRP A 60 -3.88 -18.36 3.79
C TRP A 60 -2.85 -17.25 3.56
N SER A 61 -2.65 -16.84 2.32
CA SER A 61 -1.79 -15.70 2.00
C SER A 61 -2.62 -14.42 1.90
N GLY A 62 -2.02 -13.28 2.16
CA GLY A 62 -2.69 -11.99 2.12
C GLY A 62 -1.71 -10.87 2.39
N PHE A 63 -2.17 -9.64 2.22
CA PHE A 63 -1.38 -8.45 2.45
C PHE A 63 -2.18 -7.39 3.20
N ILE A 64 -1.45 -6.49 3.85
CA ILE A 64 -1.99 -5.30 4.50
C ILE A 64 -1.19 -4.12 3.97
N ILE A 65 -1.88 -3.10 3.48
CA ILE A 65 -1.29 -1.81 3.11
C ILE A 65 -1.50 -0.87 4.28
N TYR A 66 -0.42 -0.28 4.75
CA TYR A 66 -0.44 0.76 5.77
C TYR A 66 -0.20 2.13 5.13
N ASP A 67 -0.82 3.17 5.67
CA ASP A 67 -0.60 4.54 5.25
C ASP A 67 -0.33 5.49 6.44
N THR A 68 -0.03 6.73 6.08
CA THR A 68 -0.05 7.87 7.00
C THR A 68 -1.14 8.82 6.54
N ILE A 69 -2.12 9.08 7.39
CA ILE A 69 -3.15 10.10 7.15
C ILE A 69 -2.60 11.43 7.69
N PRO A 70 -2.31 12.42 6.83
CA PRO A 70 -1.83 13.71 7.30
C PRO A 70 -2.96 14.50 7.98
N ALA A 71 -2.59 15.29 9.00
CA ALA A 71 -3.42 16.32 9.57
C ALA A 71 -3.80 17.35 8.50
N GLY A 72 -5.03 17.85 8.56
CA GLY A 72 -5.52 18.87 7.65
C GLY A 72 -6.93 18.58 7.17
N SER A 73 -7.20 18.99 5.95
CA SER A 73 -8.51 18.85 5.31
C SER A 73 -8.36 18.18 3.95
N GLY A 74 -9.25 17.25 3.66
CA GLY A 74 -9.30 16.56 2.38
C GLY A 74 -9.71 15.12 2.55
N THR A 75 -10.12 14.54 1.44
CA THR A 75 -10.45 13.12 1.33
C THR A 75 -9.70 12.60 0.12
N VAL A 76 -8.99 11.49 0.29
CA VAL A 76 -8.33 10.77 -0.78
C VAL A 76 -9.09 9.49 -1.10
N PHE A 77 -9.23 9.21 -2.39
CA PHE A 77 -9.75 7.99 -2.95
C PHE A 77 -8.62 7.20 -3.56
N VAL A 78 -8.56 5.91 -3.24
CA VAL A 78 -7.55 5.00 -3.76
C VAL A 78 -8.25 3.74 -4.26
N ASP A 79 -7.90 3.29 -5.45
CA ASP A 79 -8.36 2.00 -5.96
C ASP A 79 -7.29 0.94 -5.70
N ILE A 80 -7.69 -0.19 -5.12
CA ILE A 80 -6.84 -1.38 -4.98
C ILE A 80 -7.32 -2.44 -5.96
N THR A 81 -6.44 -2.87 -6.85
CA THR A 81 -6.69 -3.95 -7.81
C THR A 81 -5.76 -5.13 -7.51
N ILE A 82 -6.32 -6.33 -7.44
CA ILE A 82 -5.57 -7.57 -7.22
C ILE A 82 -5.74 -8.44 -8.48
N ASP A 83 -4.62 -8.90 -9.04
CA ASP A 83 -4.55 -9.80 -10.20
C ASP A 83 -5.36 -9.32 -11.42
N GLY A 84 -5.40 -8.00 -11.64
CA GLY A 84 -6.17 -7.39 -12.73
C GLY A 84 -7.69 -7.47 -12.58
N GLY A 85 -8.18 -7.83 -11.39
CA GLY A 85 -9.61 -7.90 -11.06
C GLY A 85 -10.31 -6.54 -11.01
N SER A 86 -11.54 -6.54 -10.50
CA SER A 86 -12.27 -5.27 -10.30
C SER A 86 -11.66 -4.47 -9.15
N PRO A 87 -11.51 -3.13 -9.29
CA PRO A 87 -10.93 -2.30 -8.26
C PRO A 87 -11.83 -2.22 -7.02
N THR A 88 -11.22 -2.35 -5.85
CA THR A 88 -11.84 -2.01 -4.56
C THR A 88 -11.45 -0.59 -4.19
N ARG A 89 -12.43 0.32 -4.13
CA ARG A 89 -12.17 1.71 -3.72
C ARG A 89 -12.11 1.82 -2.20
N VAL A 90 -11.02 2.38 -1.70
CA VAL A 90 -10.84 2.81 -0.31
C VAL A 90 -10.84 4.32 -0.24
N THR A 91 -11.20 4.84 0.93
CA THR A 91 -11.30 6.28 1.17
C THR A 91 -10.70 6.63 2.51
N ARG A 92 -9.89 7.68 2.57
CA ARG A 92 -9.33 8.22 3.82
C ARG A 92 -9.55 9.72 3.87
N THR A 93 -10.00 10.21 5.02
CA THR A 93 -10.25 11.64 5.25
C THR A 93 -9.29 12.14 6.31
N SER A 94 -8.63 13.26 6.05
CA SER A 94 -7.73 13.89 7.02
C SER A 94 -8.47 14.38 8.25
N GLY A 95 -7.80 14.31 9.41
CA GLY A 95 -8.30 14.78 10.70
C GLY A 95 -7.50 15.95 11.25
N SER A 96 -7.68 16.23 12.54
CA SER A 96 -6.92 17.28 13.26
C SER A 96 -5.45 16.94 13.44
N ASP A 97 -5.10 15.65 13.45
CA ASP A 97 -3.78 15.13 13.79
C ASP A 97 -3.32 14.11 12.75
N ASN A 98 -2.00 13.94 12.63
CA ASN A 98 -1.42 12.89 11.80
C ASN A 98 -1.73 11.53 12.42
N VAL A 99 -2.25 10.60 11.61
CA VAL A 99 -2.40 9.19 11.97
C VAL A 99 -1.33 8.39 11.22
N TYR A 100 -0.55 7.61 11.96
CA TYR A 100 0.54 6.81 11.40
C TYR A 100 0.20 5.33 11.49
N ASN A 101 0.70 4.53 10.54
CA ASN A 101 0.46 3.08 10.47
C ASN A 101 -1.05 2.75 10.48
N ASP A 102 -1.87 3.58 9.83
CA ASP A 102 -3.28 3.25 9.65
C ASP A 102 -3.40 2.15 8.59
N VAL A 103 -4.28 1.19 8.84
CA VAL A 103 -4.54 0.11 7.87
C VAL A 103 -5.38 0.69 6.76
N LEU A 104 -4.76 1.03 5.62
CA LEU A 104 -5.47 1.52 4.45
C LEU A 104 -6.37 0.42 3.86
N TYR A 105 -5.80 -0.77 3.68
CA TYR A 105 -6.49 -1.92 3.11
C TYR A 105 -5.91 -3.22 3.63
N GLN A 106 -6.79 -4.20 3.87
CA GLN A 106 -6.41 -5.58 4.15
C GLN A 106 -7.08 -6.48 3.12
N SER A 107 -6.28 -7.32 2.45
CA SER A 107 -6.79 -8.21 1.43
C SER A 107 -7.70 -9.29 2.04
N PRO A 108 -8.64 -9.85 1.25
CA PRO A 108 -9.17 -11.17 1.56
C PRO A 108 -8.03 -12.21 1.53
N LEU A 109 -8.37 -13.42 1.94
CA LEU A 109 -7.47 -14.55 1.81
C LEU A 109 -7.28 -14.88 0.33
N LEU A 110 -6.03 -14.95 -0.11
CA LEU A 110 -5.64 -15.19 -1.49
C LEU A 110 -5.16 -16.63 -1.66
N ALA A 111 -5.15 -17.08 -2.91
CA ALA A 111 -4.67 -18.40 -3.25
C ALA A 111 -3.22 -18.59 -2.79
N THR A 112 -2.89 -19.81 -2.39
CA THR A 112 -1.51 -20.18 -2.06
C THR A 112 -0.80 -20.68 -3.31
N ASP A 113 0.53 -20.59 -3.30
CA ASP A 113 1.42 -21.06 -4.36
C ASP A 113 1.22 -20.37 -5.72
N SER A 114 0.56 -19.19 -5.72
CA SER A 114 0.43 -18.31 -6.88
C SER A 114 1.10 -16.96 -6.64
N SER A 115 1.66 -16.39 -7.71
CA SER A 115 2.11 -14.99 -7.71
C SER A 115 0.89 -14.08 -7.80
N HIS A 116 0.83 -13.09 -6.92
CA HIS A 116 -0.20 -12.07 -6.91
C HIS A 116 0.38 -10.72 -7.28
N THR A 117 -0.33 -9.97 -8.10
CA THR A 117 -0.01 -8.57 -8.42
C THR A 117 -1.02 -7.66 -7.77
N VAL A 118 -0.53 -6.69 -7.00
CA VAL A 118 -1.35 -5.67 -6.35
C VAL A 118 -1.00 -4.32 -6.96
N ILE A 119 -2.02 -3.57 -7.35
CA ILE A 119 -1.88 -2.21 -7.87
C ILE A 119 -2.75 -1.29 -7.03
N MET A 120 -2.13 -0.26 -6.48
CA MET A 120 -2.76 0.87 -5.82
C MET A 120 -2.78 2.05 -6.78
N THR A 121 -3.94 2.65 -7.05
CA THR A 121 -4.08 3.80 -7.94
C THR A 121 -4.71 4.99 -7.22
N ASN A 122 -4.05 6.16 -7.28
CA ASN A 122 -4.61 7.40 -6.76
C ASN A 122 -5.81 7.87 -7.61
N ARG A 123 -6.94 8.18 -6.97
CA ARG A 123 -8.18 8.65 -7.60
C ARG A 123 -8.63 10.04 -7.13
N GLY A 124 -7.71 10.80 -6.53
CA GLY A 124 -7.94 12.19 -6.08
C GLY A 124 -8.28 12.28 -4.62
#